data_AF-A0AA88UQT8-F1
#
_entry.id   AF-A0AA88UQT8-F1
#
_cell.length_a   1.000
_cell.length_b   1.000
_cell.length_c   1.000
_cell.angle_alpha   90.00
_cell.angle_beta   90.00
_cell.angle_gamma   90.00
#
_symmetry.space_group_name_H-M   'P 1'
#
loop_
_entity.id
_entity.type
_entity.pdbx_description
1 polymer ?
#
loop_
_entity_poly.entity_id
_entity_poly.type
_entity_poly.pdbx_seq_one_letter_code
_entity_poly.pdbx_strand_id
1 'polypeptide(L)'
;MKVNGTCFLTSCYLLGREKEKEEKKCRPLIRIIGDRFPWQVKSAILSTLSIMIRKGGMALKPFLPQLQTTFIKCLQDNTRTVRSSAALALGKLSALSSRVDPLVGDLLTSLQAADGGVREAILTALKGVVKHAGKSVSGAVRTRVYAALKDLIYNDDDQIRRSSASILGIISQYLEDDQLSELIDDLSKLSTSPSWSARHGSVLTTSSMLRHIPLKISVYPLLSVVVACLKDASKDEKFPIRETATKALGRLLLHQIRSDPSNTSAHLETLASIVSALQDDSSEVRRRALSALKASAKANPAAIMIHVAIFGPALAECLRDVSTPVRLAAERCALHTFQLNKGTENVQSAQKFITGLDARRIAKLPENSDVSEDSEDELASG
;
A
#
# COMPACT_ATOMS: atom_id res chain seq x y z
N MET A 1 -19.29 -30.11 -39.21
CA MET A 1 -20.76 -29.90 -39.35
C MET A 1 -21.41 -29.84 -37.98
N LYS A 2 -22.51 -29.08 -37.92
CA LYS A 2 -23.23 -28.55 -36.76
C LYS A 2 -23.71 -29.59 -35.73
N VAL A 3 -23.57 -29.19 -34.46
CA VAL A 3 -24.57 -29.08 -33.37
C VAL A 3 -25.73 -30.09 -33.34
N ASN A 4 -25.88 -30.75 -32.19
CA ASN A 4 -27.13 -30.93 -31.42
C ASN A 4 -26.70 -31.28 -29.98
N GLY A 5 -27.12 -30.62 -28.91
CA GLY A 5 -28.37 -29.88 -28.68
C GLY A 5 -29.16 -30.40 -27.47
N THR A 6 -28.58 -31.27 -26.63
CA THR A 6 -29.37 -32.03 -25.62
C THR A 6 -28.86 -32.01 -24.19
N CYS A 7 -27.71 -31.41 -23.86
CA CYS A 7 -27.19 -31.48 -22.47
C CYS A 7 -27.55 -30.27 -21.58
N PHE A 8 -28.20 -29.23 -22.11
CA PHE A 8 -28.47 -28.00 -21.35
C PHE A 8 -29.87 -27.93 -20.72
N LEU A 9 -30.88 -28.61 -21.30
CA LEU A 9 -32.25 -28.57 -20.77
C LEU A 9 -32.47 -29.53 -19.58
N THR A 10 -31.68 -30.61 -19.47
CA THR A 10 -31.69 -31.47 -18.27
C THR A 10 -30.98 -30.81 -17.07
N SER A 11 -30.17 -29.79 -17.31
CA SER A 11 -29.45 -29.05 -16.27
C SER A 11 -30.36 -28.14 -15.43
N CYS A 12 -31.46 -27.64 -16.01
CA CYS A 12 -32.42 -26.78 -15.28
C CYS A 12 -33.30 -27.54 -14.28
N TYR A 13 -33.56 -28.84 -14.48
CA TYR A 13 -34.26 -29.68 -13.48
C TYR A 13 -33.30 -30.26 -12.41
N LEU A 14 -32.00 -30.34 -12.73
CA LEU A 14 -30.95 -30.77 -11.80
C LEU A 14 -30.43 -29.63 -10.90
N LEU A 15 -30.61 -28.37 -11.30
CA LEU A 15 -30.25 -27.17 -10.52
C LEU A 15 -30.98 -27.06 -9.16
N GLY A 16 -32.11 -27.75 -8.98
CA GLY A 16 -32.80 -27.86 -7.68
C GLY A 16 -32.16 -28.86 -6.72
N ARG A 17 -31.57 -29.96 -7.23
CA ARG A 17 -30.94 -31.02 -6.43
C ARG A 17 -29.43 -30.81 -6.23
N GLU A 18 -28.77 -30.06 -7.10
CA GLU A 18 -27.36 -29.68 -6.92
C GLU A 18 -27.16 -28.58 -5.89
N LYS A 19 -28.10 -27.62 -5.76
CA LYS A 19 -28.07 -26.66 -4.65
C LYS A 19 -28.02 -27.34 -3.28
N GLU A 20 -28.81 -28.38 -3.07
CA GLU A 20 -28.86 -29.12 -1.80
C GLU A 20 -27.60 -29.98 -1.55
N LYS A 21 -26.95 -30.48 -2.61
CA LYS A 21 -25.67 -31.22 -2.53
C LYS A 21 -24.45 -30.31 -2.36
N GLU A 22 -24.45 -29.13 -2.97
CA GLU A 22 -23.40 -28.11 -2.77
C GLU A 22 -23.51 -27.46 -1.38
N GLU A 23 -24.73 -27.19 -0.91
CA GLU A 23 -24.99 -26.73 0.46
C GLU A 23 -24.58 -27.80 1.50
N LYS A 24 -24.73 -29.09 1.18
CA LYS A 24 -24.19 -30.21 1.98
C LYS A 24 -22.67 -30.36 1.92
N LYS A 25 -21.99 -29.98 0.83
CA LYS A 25 -20.51 -30.00 0.73
C LYS A 25 -19.86 -28.82 1.46
N CYS A 26 -20.59 -27.73 1.59
CA CYS A 26 -20.10 -26.53 2.21
C CYS A 26 -20.41 -26.49 3.72
N ARG A 27 -21.49 -27.14 4.20
CA ARG A 27 -21.75 -27.36 5.66
C ARG A 27 -20.56 -27.92 6.45
N PRO A 28 -19.77 -28.90 5.95
CA PRO A 28 -18.51 -29.31 6.55
C PRO A 28 -17.52 -28.15 6.71
N LEU A 29 -17.38 -27.24 5.73
CA LEU A 29 -16.42 -26.12 5.77
C LEU A 29 -16.74 -25.09 6.87
N ILE A 30 -18.02 -24.82 7.18
CA ILE A 30 -18.41 -23.99 8.34
C ILE A 30 -18.10 -24.70 9.68
N ARG A 31 -18.14 -26.04 9.71
CA ARG A 31 -17.82 -26.86 10.89
C ARG A 31 -16.30 -27.09 11.06
N ILE A 32 -15.54 -26.96 9.98
CA ILE A 32 -14.08 -27.20 9.90
C ILE A 32 -13.25 -26.07 10.54
N ILE A 33 -13.83 -24.88 10.77
CA ILE A 33 -13.19 -23.85 11.61
C ILE A 33 -14.01 -23.63 12.88
N GLY A 34 -14.44 -24.73 13.51
CA GLY A 34 -14.83 -24.70 14.93
C GLY A 34 -13.59 -24.64 15.82
N ASP A 35 -13.77 -24.26 17.09
CA ASP A 35 -12.70 -24.13 18.10
C ASP A 35 -11.87 -25.40 18.36
N ARG A 36 -12.28 -26.53 17.78
CA ARG A 36 -11.67 -27.84 17.98
C ARG A 36 -10.36 -28.04 17.22
N PHE A 37 -10.09 -27.27 16.17
CA PHE A 37 -8.86 -27.42 15.38
C PHE A 37 -7.75 -26.50 15.90
N PRO A 38 -6.50 -26.99 15.99
CA PRO A 38 -5.37 -26.14 16.36
C PRO A 38 -5.15 -25.05 15.30
N TRP A 39 -4.58 -23.92 15.71
CA TRP A 39 -4.46 -22.73 14.87
C TRP A 39 -3.66 -22.96 13.58
N GLN A 40 -2.71 -23.90 13.59
CA GLN A 40 -1.92 -24.30 12.43
C GLN A 40 -2.81 -24.89 11.33
N VAL A 41 -3.76 -25.75 11.73
CA VAL A 41 -4.72 -26.38 10.81
C VAL A 41 -5.67 -25.32 10.27
N LYS A 42 -6.20 -24.45 11.14
CA LYS A 42 -7.03 -23.30 10.73
C LYS A 42 -6.31 -22.42 9.71
N SER A 43 -5.05 -22.08 9.95
CA SER A 43 -4.23 -21.25 9.06
C SER A 43 -3.98 -21.94 7.71
N ALA A 44 -3.67 -23.24 7.69
CA ALA A 44 -3.49 -24.01 6.46
C ALA A 44 -4.78 -24.08 5.62
N ILE A 45 -5.93 -24.23 6.28
CA ILE A 45 -7.25 -24.20 5.62
C ILE A 45 -7.51 -22.83 5.01
N LEU A 46 -7.31 -21.74 5.77
CA LEU A 46 -7.50 -20.37 5.28
C LEU A 46 -6.59 -20.04 4.09
N SER A 47 -5.33 -20.50 4.14
CA SER A 47 -4.38 -20.36 3.03
C SER A 47 -4.88 -21.09 1.78
N THR A 48 -5.33 -22.34 1.95
CA THR A 48 -5.90 -23.15 0.85
C THR A 48 -7.14 -22.47 0.26
N LEU A 49 -8.04 -21.96 1.09
CA LEU A 49 -9.23 -21.21 0.65
C LEU A 49 -8.83 -19.93 -0.10
N SER A 50 -7.79 -19.21 0.33
CA SER A 50 -7.26 -18.04 -0.37
C SER A 50 -6.76 -18.39 -1.77
N ILE A 51 -6.08 -19.54 -1.92
CA ILE A 51 -5.63 -20.05 -3.23
C ILE A 51 -6.82 -20.45 -4.09
N MET A 52 -7.82 -21.12 -3.51
CA MET A 52 -9.05 -21.48 -4.21
C MET A 52 -9.78 -20.24 -4.71
N ILE A 53 -9.93 -19.18 -3.90
CA ILE A 53 -10.56 -17.91 -4.32
C ILE A 53 -9.85 -17.34 -5.54
N ARG A 54 -8.52 -17.29 -5.50
CA ARG A 54 -7.71 -16.77 -6.60
C ARG A 54 -7.83 -17.61 -7.89
N LYS A 55 -7.88 -18.94 -7.78
CA LYS A 55 -7.92 -19.83 -8.96
C LYS A 55 -9.33 -20.13 -9.47
N GLY A 56 -10.31 -20.19 -8.58
CA GLY A 56 -11.70 -20.55 -8.89
C GLY A 56 -12.53 -19.39 -9.39
N GLY A 57 -12.20 -18.15 -9.02
CA GLY A 57 -12.85 -16.94 -9.52
C GLY A 57 -14.38 -17.01 -9.42
N MET A 58 -15.06 -16.76 -10.54
CA MET A 58 -16.52 -16.68 -10.61
C MET A 58 -17.25 -17.97 -10.25
N ALA A 59 -16.61 -19.14 -10.37
CA ALA A 59 -17.20 -20.42 -9.98
C ALA A 59 -17.45 -20.51 -8.47
N LEU A 60 -16.81 -19.66 -7.66
CA LEU A 60 -16.99 -19.62 -6.21
C LEU A 60 -18.13 -18.71 -5.74
N LYS A 61 -18.84 -18.04 -6.67
CA LYS A 61 -19.98 -17.18 -6.37
C LYS A 61 -21.05 -17.85 -5.47
N PRO A 62 -21.45 -19.12 -5.69
CA PRO A 62 -22.43 -19.78 -4.83
C PRO A 62 -21.99 -19.93 -3.37
N PHE A 63 -20.68 -19.98 -3.12
CA PHE A 63 -20.11 -20.21 -1.80
C PHE A 63 -19.71 -18.93 -1.06
N LEU A 64 -19.86 -17.74 -1.68
CA LEU A 64 -19.42 -16.48 -1.08
C LEU A 64 -20.05 -16.21 0.29
N PRO A 65 -21.39 -16.33 0.48
CA PRO A 65 -21.98 -16.03 1.79
C PRO A 65 -21.38 -16.89 2.91
N GLN A 66 -21.13 -18.16 2.60
CA GLN A 66 -20.56 -19.13 3.53
C GLN A 66 -19.09 -18.86 3.85
N LEU A 67 -18.29 -18.54 2.83
CA LEU A 67 -16.89 -18.16 3.00
C LEU A 67 -16.76 -16.84 3.77
N GLN A 68 -17.63 -15.86 3.48
CA GLN A 68 -17.69 -14.58 4.22
C GLN A 68 -17.95 -14.81 5.70
N THR A 69 -19.01 -15.53 6.07
CA THR A 69 -19.31 -15.84 7.47
C THR A 69 -18.15 -16.56 8.15
N THR A 70 -17.48 -17.48 7.44
CA THR A 70 -16.34 -18.22 7.98
C THR A 70 -15.15 -17.31 8.26
N PHE A 71 -14.78 -16.43 7.31
CA PHE A 71 -13.68 -15.50 7.50
C PHE A 71 -13.98 -14.46 8.57
N ILE A 72 -15.20 -13.92 8.63
CA ILE A 72 -15.61 -12.97 9.68
C ILE A 72 -15.46 -13.60 11.08
N LYS A 73 -15.88 -14.86 11.25
CA LYS A 73 -15.65 -15.59 12.51
C LYS A 73 -14.16 -15.76 12.83
N CYS A 74 -13.33 -16.03 11.84
CA CYS A 74 -11.88 -16.17 12.03
C CYS A 74 -11.16 -14.86 12.36
N LEU A 75 -11.77 -13.69 12.08
CA LEU A 75 -11.23 -12.41 12.54
C LEU A 75 -11.26 -12.28 14.06
N GLN A 76 -12.13 -13.04 14.74
CA GLN A 76 -12.28 -13.08 16.19
C GLN A 76 -11.42 -14.19 16.83
N ASP A 77 -10.60 -14.92 16.06
CA ASP A 77 -9.76 -15.99 16.60
C ASP A 77 -8.68 -15.44 17.53
N ASN A 78 -8.35 -16.16 18.60
CA ASN A 78 -7.31 -15.77 19.56
C ASN A 78 -5.91 -15.65 18.90
N THR A 79 -5.68 -16.37 17.81
CA THR A 79 -4.37 -16.44 17.15
C THR A 79 -4.23 -15.39 16.05
N ARG A 80 -3.21 -14.52 16.17
CA ARG A 80 -2.91 -13.45 15.18
C ARG A 80 -2.78 -13.98 13.75
N THR A 81 -2.10 -15.12 13.56
CA THR A 81 -1.86 -15.72 12.23
C THR A 81 -3.17 -16.13 11.54
N VAL A 82 -4.13 -16.67 12.29
CA VAL A 82 -5.47 -17.04 11.81
C VAL A 82 -6.23 -15.77 11.42
N ARG A 83 -6.22 -14.75 12.29
CA ARG A 83 -6.87 -13.45 12.02
C ARG A 83 -6.33 -12.78 10.76
N SER A 84 -5.01 -12.69 10.61
CA SER A 84 -4.38 -12.10 9.41
C SER A 84 -4.70 -12.89 8.14
N SER A 85 -4.69 -14.23 8.21
CA SER A 85 -5.04 -15.09 7.06
C SER A 85 -6.50 -14.88 6.64
N ALA A 86 -7.41 -14.78 7.60
CA ALA A 86 -8.82 -14.52 7.36
C ALA A 86 -9.08 -13.14 6.76
N ALA A 87 -8.43 -12.10 7.28
CA ALA A 87 -8.53 -10.74 6.76
C ALA A 87 -8.09 -10.65 5.28
N LEU A 88 -6.96 -11.29 4.94
CA LEU A 88 -6.47 -11.35 3.57
C LEU A 88 -7.41 -12.14 2.64
N ALA A 89 -7.94 -13.27 3.11
CA ALA A 89 -8.87 -14.08 2.34
C ALA A 89 -10.20 -13.34 2.10
N LEU A 90 -10.72 -12.63 3.11
CA LEU A 90 -11.95 -11.84 3.01
C LEU A 90 -11.81 -10.68 2.02
N GLY A 91 -10.66 -9.99 2.02
CA GLY A 91 -10.37 -8.94 1.04
C GLY A 91 -10.30 -9.45 -0.40
N LYS A 92 -9.76 -10.65 -0.65
CA LYS A 92 -9.79 -11.26 -2.00
C LYS A 92 -11.18 -11.73 -2.37
N LEU A 93 -11.93 -12.27 -1.41
CA LEU A 93 -13.30 -12.76 -1.61
C LEU A 93 -14.24 -11.62 -2.03
N SER A 94 -14.04 -10.41 -1.50
CA SER A 94 -14.92 -9.27 -1.80
C SER A 94 -14.89 -8.86 -3.27
N ALA A 95 -13.80 -9.13 -4.00
CA ALA A 95 -13.70 -8.89 -5.44
C ALA A 95 -14.75 -9.68 -6.26
N LEU A 96 -15.23 -10.80 -5.71
CA LEU A 96 -16.20 -11.68 -6.37
C LEU A 96 -17.66 -11.35 -5.98
N SER A 97 -17.86 -10.53 -4.94
CA SER A 97 -19.18 -10.18 -4.41
C SER A 97 -19.82 -9.04 -5.20
N SER A 98 -21.09 -9.20 -5.58
CA SER A 98 -21.89 -8.11 -6.15
C SER A 98 -22.57 -7.23 -5.10
N ARG A 99 -22.55 -7.63 -3.82
CA ARG A 99 -23.17 -6.90 -2.71
C ARG A 99 -22.13 -6.73 -1.60
N VAL A 100 -21.43 -5.61 -1.63
CA VAL A 100 -20.29 -5.32 -0.74
C VAL A 100 -20.72 -4.51 0.49
N ASP A 101 -21.78 -3.70 0.35
CA ASP A 101 -22.30 -2.84 1.41
C ASP A 101 -22.63 -3.56 2.73
N PRO A 102 -23.33 -4.71 2.74
CA PRO A 102 -23.60 -5.44 3.98
C PRO A 102 -22.30 -5.89 4.67
N LEU A 103 -21.34 -6.40 3.88
CA LEU A 103 -20.04 -6.84 4.40
C LEU A 103 -19.28 -5.68 5.06
N VAL A 104 -19.26 -4.51 4.41
CA VAL A 104 -18.61 -3.32 5.00
C VAL A 104 -19.35 -2.87 6.25
N GLY A 105 -20.69 -2.90 6.24
CA GLY A 105 -21.50 -2.62 7.43
C GLY A 105 -21.15 -3.50 8.63
N ASP A 106 -21.10 -4.82 8.42
CA ASP A 106 -20.75 -5.80 9.46
C ASP A 106 -19.33 -5.58 10.00
N LEU A 107 -18.37 -5.26 9.13
CA LEU A 107 -17.00 -4.94 9.54
C LEU A 107 -16.93 -3.66 10.36
N LEU A 108 -17.70 -2.62 10.01
CA LEU A 108 -17.76 -1.37 10.78
C LEU A 108 -18.39 -1.58 12.16
N THR A 109 -19.47 -2.34 12.25
CA THR A 109 -20.06 -2.69 13.56
C THR A 109 -19.10 -3.53 14.39
N SER A 110 -18.41 -4.50 13.78
CA SER A 110 -17.39 -5.30 14.46
C SER A 110 -16.21 -4.44 14.94
N LEU A 111 -15.81 -3.43 14.16
CA LEU A 111 -14.70 -2.53 14.48
C LEU A 111 -14.97 -1.74 15.76
N GLN A 112 -16.20 -1.29 15.97
CA GLN A 112 -16.61 -0.55 17.16
C GLN A 112 -16.56 -1.40 18.44
N ALA A 113 -16.92 -2.67 18.34
CA ALA A 113 -16.94 -3.59 19.49
C ALA A 113 -15.57 -4.23 19.78
N ALA A 114 -14.71 -4.36 18.78
CA ALA A 114 -13.43 -5.05 18.91
C ALA A 114 -12.34 -4.17 19.55
N ASP A 115 -11.37 -4.83 20.20
CA ASP A 115 -10.17 -4.24 20.77
C ASP A 115 -8.90 -5.03 20.37
N GLY A 116 -7.74 -4.43 20.65
CA GLY A 116 -6.42 -5.01 20.41
C GLY A 116 -6.26 -5.66 19.02
N GLY A 117 -5.74 -6.89 19.01
CA GLY A 117 -5.42 -7.60 17.76
C GLY A 117 -6.63 -8.02 16.93
N VAL A 118 -7.85 -8.03 17.48
CA VAL A 118 -9.08 -8.26 16.70
C VAL A 118 -9.42 -7.02 15.89
N ARG A 119 -9.33 -5.83 16.51
CA ARG A 119 -9.53 -4.55 15.83
C ARG A 119 -8.55 -4.37 14.66
N GLU A 120 -7.28 -4.71 14.86
CA GLU A 120 -6.28 -4.73 13.76
C GLU A 120 -6.69 -5.63 12.59
N ALA A 121 -7.21 -6.83 12.89
CA ALA A 121 -7.62 -7.80 11.88
C ALA A 121 -8.83 -7.30 11.08
N ILE A 122 -9.80 -6.67 11.75
CA ILE A 122 -10.97 -6.06 11.11
C ILE A 122 -10.53 -4.90 10.20
N LEU A 123 -9.62 -4.03 10.65
CA LEU A 123 -9.07 -2.97 9.80
C LEU A 123 -8.30 -3.55 8.59
N THR A 124 -7.52 -4.61 8.80
CA THR A 124 -6.83 -5.31 7.70
C THR A 124 -7.83 -5.88 6.69
N ALA A 125 -8.93 -6.47 7.16
CA ALA A 125 -9.98 -6.98 6.31
C ALA A 125 -10.69 -5.85 5.56
N LEU A 126 -11.05 -4.76 6.24
CA LEU A 126 -11.68 -3.58 5.65
C LEU A 126 -10.80 -2.96 4.57
N LYS A 127 -9.48 -2.81 4.83
CA LYS A 127 -8.48 -2.41 3.82
C LYS A 127 -8.52 -3.30 2.59
N GLY A 128 -8.55 -4.62 2.79
CA GLY A 128 -8.68 -5.59 1.72
C GLY A 128 -9.98 -5.40 0.93
N VAL A 129 -11.11 -5.23 1.61
CA VAL A 129 -12.43 -5.07 0.99
C VAL A 129 -12.50 -3.79 0.15
N VAL A 130 -12.09 -2.64 0.70
CA VAL A 130 -12.12 -1.37 -0.05
C VAL A 130 -11.13 -1.37 -1.21
N LYS A 131 -10.00 -2.08 -1.09
CA LYS A 131 -9.00 -2.20 -2.16
C LYS A 131 -9.55 -2.94 -3.37
N HIS A 132 -10.20 -4.09 -3.16
CA HIS A 132 -10.64 -4.94 -4.28
C HIS A 132 -12.08 -4.67 -4.72
N ALA A 133 -12.91 -4.07 -3.86
CA ALA A 133 -14.34 -3.91 -4.10
C ALA A 133 -14.87 -2.49 -3.79
N GLY A 134 -13.99 -1.52 -3.54
CA GLY A 134 -14.37 -0.15 -3.16
C GLY A 134 -15.27 0.56 -4.17
N LYS A 135 -15.11 0.30 -5.47
CA LYS A 135 -15.98 0.84 -6.55
C LYS A 135 -17.44 0.41 -6.39
N SER A 136 -17.68 -0.76 -5.81
CA SER A 136 -19.02 -1.32 -5.59
C SER A 136 -19.60 -0.97 -4.23
N VAL A 137 -18.88 -0.19 -3.41
CA VAL A 137 -19.39 0.34 -2.14
C VAL A 137 -20.18 1.62 -2.41
N SER A 138 -21.41 1.70 -1.92
CA SER A 138 -22.25 2.89 -2.11
C SER A 138 -21.68 4.12 -1.41
N GLY A 139 -22.11 5.31 -1.84
CA GLY A 139 -21.70 6.58 -1.23
C GLY A 139 -22.01 6.64 0.27
N ALA A 140 -23.22 6.24 0.67
CA ALA A 140 -23.64 6.21 2.07
C ALA A 140 -22.74 5.31 2.95
N VAL A 141 -22.34 4.15 2.43
CA VAL A 141 -21.42 3.26 3.16
C VAL A 141 -20.02 3.84 3.20
N ARG A 142 -19.54 4.47 2.13
CA ARG A 142 -18.25 5.18 2.11
C ARG A 142 -18.20 6.30 3.15
N THR A 143 -19.26 7.10 3.29
CA THR A 143 -19.35 8.14 4.33
C THR A 143 -19.27 7.55 5.74
N ARG A 144 -19.92 6.40 5.98
CA ARG A 144 -19.80 5.70 7.28
C ARG A 144 -18.39 5.19 7.53
N VAL A 145 -17.70 4.66 6.51
CA VAL A 145 -16.28 4.26 6.62
C VAL A 145 -15.42 5.48 6.95
N TYR A 146 -15.62 6.60 6.26
CA TYR A 146 -14.89 7.84 6.53
C TYR A 146 -15.05 8.29 8.00
N ALA A 147 -16.30 8.40 8.46
CA ALA A 147 -16.60 8.81 9.84
C ALA A 147 -15.98 7.86 10.88
N ALA A 148 -16.03 6.55 10.66
CA ALA A 148 -15.45 5.58 11.58
C ALA A 148 -13.92 5.63 11.64
N LEU A 149 -13.25 6.06 10.58
CA LEU A 149 -11.79 6.08 10.48
C LEU A 149 -11.17 7.44 10.80
N LYS A 150 -11.93 8.53 10.68
CA LYS A 150 -11.46 9.90 10.96
C LYS A 150 -10.84 10.03 12.35
N ASP A 151 -11.36 9.29 13.33
CA ASP A 151 -10.84 9.30 14.69
C ASP A 151 -9.72 8.27 14.94
N LEU A 152 -9.63 7.24 14.09
CA LEU A 152 -8.64 6.18 14.26
C LEU A 152 -7.27 6.52 13.66
N ILE A 153 -7.17 7.56 12.81
CA ILE A 153 -5.88 8.00 12.28
C ILE A 153 -4.98 8.69 13.29
N TYR A 154 -5.49 9.07 14.46
CA TYR A 154 -4.65 9.60 15.55
C TYR A 154 -4.68 8.71 16.79
N ASN A 155 -5.07 7.44 16.61
CA ASN A 155 -5.00 6.44 17.67
C ASN A 155 -3.55 6.21 18.11
N ASP A 156 -3.33 5.91 19.39
CA ASP A 156 -2.00 5.66 19.94
C ASP A 156 -1.35 4.38 19.37
N ASP A 157 -2.17 3.37 19.03
CA ASP A 157 -1.69 2.14 18.43
C ASP A 157 -1.25 2.35 16.96
N ASP A 158 0.02 2.05 16.70
CA ASP A 158 0.66 2.20 15.40
C ASP A 158 -0.02 1.41 14.27
N GLN A 159 -0.48 0.19 14.53
CA GLN A 159 -1.09 -0.67 13.52
C GLN A 159 -2.50 -0.21 13.18
N ILE A 160 -3.29 0.18 14.19
CA ILE A 160 -4.61 0.79 14.01
C ILE A 160 -4.48 2.07 13.19
N ARG A 161 -3.53 2.92 13.56
CA ARG A 161 -3.29 4.20 12.89
C ARG A 161 -2.88 4.02 11.43
N ARG A 162 -1.90 3.16 11.15
CA ARG A 162 -1.44 2.85 9.78
C ARG A 162 -2.55 2.24 8.92
N SER A 163 -3.33 1.32 9.49
CA SER A 163 -4.42 0.67 8.75
C SER A 163 -5.53 1.67 8.41
N SER A 164 -5.92 2.50 9.38
CA SER A 164 -6.96 3.53 9.20
C SER A 164 -6.55 4.57 8.15
N ALA A 165 -5.33 5.10 8.25
CA ALA A 165 -4.77 6.04 7.27
C ALA A 165 -4.68 5.42 5.87
N SER A 166 -4.30 4.13 5.78
CA SER A 166 -4.27 3.41 4.51
C SER A 166 -5.66 3.28 3.89
N ILE A 167 -6.68 2.93 4.68
CA ILE A 167 -8.06 2.81 4.20
C ILE A 167 -8.60 4.17 3.76
N LEU A 168 -8.38 5.24 4.55
CA LEU A 168 -8.77 6.61 4.18
C LEU A 168 -8.17 7.03 2.83
N GLY A 169 -6.88 6.77 2.62
CA GLY A 169 -6.24 7.05 1.33
C GLY A 169 -6.73 6.18 0.17
N ILE A 170 -7.28 4.98 0.41
CA ILE A 170 -7.92 4.18 -0.65
C ILE A 170 -9.30 4.74 -0.98
N ILE A 171 -10.12 5.06 0.02
CA ILE A 171 -11.49 5.54 -0.21
C ILE A 171 -11.52 6.97 -0.78
N SER A 172 -10.45 7.75 -0.60
CA SER A 172 -10.33 9.10 -1.18
C SER A 172 -10.41 9.11 -2.71
N GLN A 173 -10.15 7.97 -3.37
CA GLN A 173 -10.42 7.77 -4.81
C GLN A 173 -11.87 8.07 -5.20
N TYR A 174 -12.79 7.89 -4.28
CA TYR A 174 -14.22 8.01 -4.50
C TYR A 174 -14.84 9.25 -3.86
N LEU A 175 -14.01 10.16 -3.32
CA LEU A 175 -14.47 11.45 -2.82
C LEU A 175 -14.61 12.45 -3.97
N GLU A 176 -15.60 13.31 -3.85
CA GLU A 176 -15.77 14.51 -4.66
C GLU A 176 -14.76 15.59 -4.24
N ASP A 177 -14.56 16.60 -5.08
CA ASP A 177 -13.46 17.56 -4.93
C ASP A 177 -13.60 18.43 -3.67
N ASP A 178 -14.82 18.78 -3.28
CA ASP A 178 -15.09 19.52 -2.03
C ASP A 178 -14.72 18.69 -0.80
N GLN A 179 -15.11 17.41 -0.79
CA GLN A 179 -14.82 16.46 0.29
C GLN A 179 -13.32 16.14 0.38
N LEU A 180 -12.64 16.08 -0.76
CA LEU A 180 -11.19 15.91 -0.80
C LEU A 180 -10.47 17.15 -0.25
N SER A 181 -10.96 18.35 -0.58
CA SER A 181 -10.40 19.61 -0.09
C SER A 181 -10.57 19.74 1.43
N GLU A 182 -11.75 19.40 1.96
CA GLU A 182 -12.03 19.34 3.40
C GLU A 182 -11.09 18.35 4.11
N LEU A 183 -10.91 17.15 3.55
CA LEU A 183 -9.98 16.16 4.09
C LEU A 183 -8.53 16.69 4.14
N ILE A 184 -8.05 17.32 3.07
CA ILE A 184 -6.69 17.86 3.02
C ILE A 184 -6.51 19.00 4.05
N ASP A 185 -7.51 19.87 4.20
CA ASP A 185 -7.52 20.91 5.21
C ASP A 185 -7.45 20.33 6.63
N ASP A 186 -8.27 19.32 6.94
CA ASP A 186 -8.23 18.62 8.23
C ASP A 186 -6.87 17.95 8.50
N LEU A 187 -6.29 17.28 7.49
CA LEU A 187 -4.96 16.68 7.61
C LEU A 187 -3.88 17.74 7.83
N SER A 188 -4.01 18.92 7.22
CA SER A 188 -3.07 20.03 7.41
C SER A 188 -3.08 20.52 8.86
N LYS A 189 -4.26 20.64 9.48
CA LYS A 189 -4.40 20.99 10.91
C LYS A 189 -3.83 19.91 11.83
N LEU A 190 -4.03 18.63 11.49
CA LEU A 190 -3.46 17.52 12.25
C LEU A 190 -1.92 17.46 12.14
N SER A 191 -1.35 17.95 11.04
CA SER A 191 0.11 17.94 10.81
C SER A 191 0.88 18.84 11.78
N THR A 192 0.23 19.84 12.37
CA THR A 192 0.79 20.76 13.37
C THR A 192 0.32 20.47 14.79
N SER A 193 -0.36 19.33 15.00
CA SER A 193 -0.86 18.94 16.31
C SER A 193 0.27 18.68 17.32
N PRO A 194 0.09 19.03 18.61
CA PRO A 194 1.03 18.64 19.65
C PRO A 194 1.14 17.11 19.80
N SER A 195 0.09 16.36 19.41
CA SER A 195 0.11 14.90 19.44
C SER A 195 0.91 14.32 18.28
N TRP A 196 1.96 13.56 18.60
CA TRP A 196 2.78 12.88 17.59
C TRP A 196 1.95 11.84 16.80
N SER A 197 0.97 11.18 17.44
CA SER A 197 0.10 10.21 16.76
C SER A 197 -0.79 10.89 15.74
N ALA A 198 -1.29 12.10 16.02
CA ALA A 198 -2.03 12.91 15.05
C ALA A 198 -1.18 13.34 13.86
N ARG A 199 0.04 13.85 14.11
CA ARG A 199 0.99 14.21 13.04
C ARG A 199 1.34 13.01 12.16
N HIS A 200 1.63 11.87 12.79
CA HIS A 200 1.95 10.63 12.08
C HIS A 200 0.75 10.11 11.27
N GLY A 201 -0.46 10.17 11.84
CA GLY A 201 -1.71 9.87 11.16
C GLY A 201 -1.95 10.69 9.91
N SER A 202 -1.70 12.00 10.02
CA SER A 202 -1.81 12.94 8.92
C SER A 202 -0.87 12.55 7.77
N VAL A 203 0.43 12.41 8.05
CA VAL A 203 1.41 12.08 7.00
C VAL A 203 1.21 10.68 6.40
N LEU A 204 0.74 9.71 7.18
CA LEU A 204 0.37 8.37 6.68
C LEU A 204 -0.80 8.44 5.70
N THR A 205 -1.82 9.25 6.02
CA THR A 205 -3.00 9.41 5.18
C THR A 205 -2.62 10.12 3.89
N THR A 206 -1.88 11.22 3.97
CA THR A 206 -1.32 11.93 2.81
C THR A 206 -0.46 11.02 1.93
N SER A 207 0.41 10.21 2.53
CA SER A 207 1.23 9.23 1.81
C SER A 207 0.37 8.20 1.07
N SER A 208 -0.71 7.71 1.70
CA SER A 208 -1.67 6.78 1.08
C SER A 208 -2.46 7.45 -0.04
N MET A 209 -2.90 8.70 0.14
CA MET A 209 -3.60 9.45 -0.90
C MET A 209 -2.69 9.69 -2.13
N LEU A 210 -1.41 10.05 -1.94
CA LEU A 210 -0.44 10.18 -3.03
C LEU A 210 -0.20 8.86 -3.79
N ARG A 211 -0.48 7.70 -3.16
CA ARG A 211 -0.43 6.42 -3.84
C ARG A 211 -1.64 6.19 -4.75
N HIS A 212 -2.82 6.61 -4.30
CA HIS A 212 -4.10 6.21 -4.91
C HIS A 212 -4.74 7.29 -5.78
N ILE A 213 -4.55 8.57 -5.44
CA ILE A 213 -5.08 9.73 -6.15
C ILE A 213 -4.02 10.82 -6.45
N PRO A 214 -2.81 10.47 -6.91
CA PRO A 214 -1.76 11.47 -7.14
C PRO A 214 -2.21 12.59 -8.09
N LEU A 215 -2.95 12.23 -9.16
CA LEU A 215 -3.47 13.20 -10.14
C LEU A 215 -4.42 14.24 -9.52
N LYS A 216 -5.31 13.83 -8.59
CA LYS A 216 -6.23 14.77 -7.92
C LYS A 216 -5.47 15.70 -6.97
N ILE A 217 -4.44 15.19 -6.30
CA ILE A 217 -3.61 15.98 -5.37
C ILE A 217 -2.72 16.97 -6.12
N SER A 218 -2.25 16.62 -7.31
CA SER A 218 -1.37 17.47 -8.13
C SER A 218 -2.05 18.71 -8.73
N VAL A 219 -3.33 18.93 -8.43
CA VAL A 219 -4.06 20.14 -8.81
C VAL A 219 -3.79 21.26 -7.80
N TYR A 220 -3.56 22.48 -8.29
CA TYR A 220 -3.46 23.66 -7.44
C TYR A 220 -4.85 24.04 -6.90
N PRO A 221 -5.02 24.40 -5.61
CA PRO A 221 -4.02 24.66 -4.57
C PRO A 221 -3.66 23.46 -3.68
N LEU A 222 -4.25 22.28 -3.90
CA LEU A 222 -4.05 21.11 -3.03
C LEU A 222 -2.58 20.68 -2.98
N LEU A 223 -1.88 20.75 -4.11
CA LEU A 223 -0.47 20.39 -4.20
C LEU A 223 0.41 21.22 -3.25
N SER A 224 0.20 22.54 -3.17
CA SER A 224 1.05 23.41 -2.36
C SER A 224 0.89 23.14 -0.87
N VAL A 225 -0.36 22.91 -0.42
CA VAL A 225 -0.66 22.52 0.97
C VAL A 225 0.01 21.18 1.32
N VAL A 226 -0.14 20.17 0.45
CA VAL A 226 0.46 18.85 0.67
C VAL A 226 1.99 18.93 0.69
N VAL A 227 2.62 19.66 -0.22
CA VAL A 227 4.08 19.84 -0.24
C VAL A 227 4.57 20.53 1.03
N ALA A 228 3.88 21.58 1.50
CA ALA A 228 4.24 22.28 2.73
C ALA A 228 4.17 21.33 3.94
N CYS A 229 3.06 20.62 4.13
CA CYS A 229 2.90 19.66 5.23
C CYS A 229 3.96 18.55 5.19
N LEU A 230 4.31 18.03 4.02
CA LEU A 230 5.35 16.99 3.89
C LEU A 230 6.75 17.52 4.20
N LYS A 231 7.06 18.76 3.81
CA LYS A 231 8.33 19.41 4.15
C LYS A 231 8.46 19.62 5.65
N ASP A 232 7.40 20.04 6.33
CA ASP A 232 7.42 20.20 7.78
C ASP A 232 7.54 18.86 8.49
N ALA A 233 6.79 17.85 8.06
CA ALA A 233 6.87 16.49 8.58
C ALA A 233 8.26 15.85 8.37
N SER A 234 8.99 16.22 7.31
CA SER A 234 10.36 15.74 7.07
C SER A 234 11.38 16.23 8.09
N LYS A 235 11.03 17.23 8.91
CA LYS A 235 11.86 17.81 9.97
C LYS A 235 11.36 17.46 11.37
N ASP A 236 10.38 16.56 11.48
CA ASP A 236 9.79 16.19 12.77
C ASP A 236 10.81 15.50 13.68
N GLU A 237 10.70 15.71 14.99
CA GLU A 237 11.53 15.06 16.01
C GLU A 237 11.41 13.52 15.96
N LYS A 238 10.27 12.98 15.53
CA LYS A 238 10.00 11.54 15.46
C LYS A 238 10.40 10.97 14.10
N PHE A 239 11.40 10.09 14.08
CA PHE A 239 11.84 9.44 12.85
C PHE A 239 10.73 8.70 12.06
N PRO A 240 9.66 8.10 12.65
CA PRO A 240 8.61 7.46 11.86
C PRO A 240 7.79 8.46 11.01
N ILE A 241 7.67 9.70 11.48
CA ILE A 241 7.02 10.79 10.75
C ILE A 241 7.91 11.20 9.58
N ARG A 242 9.21 11.41 9.83
CA ARG A 242 10.20 11.71 8.78
C ARG A 242 10.27 10.62 7.71
N GLU A 243 10.31 9.34 8.11
CA GLU A 243 10.32 8.20 7.19
C GLU A 243 9.07 8.20 6.28
N THR A 244 7.90 8.41 6.87
CA THR A 244 6.63 8.45 6.13
C THR A 244 6.54 9.66 5.21
N ALA A 245 7.04 10.83 5.64
CA ALA A 245 7.14 12.04 4.83
C ALA A 245 8.06 11.82 3.63
N THR A 246 9.23 11.21 3.84
CA THR A 246 10.17 10.87 2.76
C THR A 246 9.55 9.88 1.77
N LYS A 247 8.77 8.89 2.24
CA LYS A 247 8.00 7.99 1.36
C LYS A 247 6.98 8.76 0.52
N ALA A 248 6.25 9.69 1.13
CA ALA A 248 5.25 10.51 0.45
C ALA A 248 5.89 11.45 -0.59
N LEU A 249 6.97 12.15 -0.23
CA LEU A 249 7.76 12.99 -1.14
C LEU A 249 8.31 12.18 -2.32
N GLY A 250 8.77 10.95 -2.08
CA GLY A 250 9.21 10.05 -3.15
C GLY A 250 8.10 9.69 -4.14
N ARG A 251 6.89 9.40 -3.63
CA ARG A 251 5.70 9.16 -4.48
C ARG A 251 5.33 10.40 -5.28
N LEU A 252 5.39 11.57 -4.65
CA LEU A 252 5.12 12.85 -5.31
C LEU A 252 6.13 13.13 -6.43
N LEU A 253 7.44 13.02 -6.15
CA LEU A 253 8.50 13.24 -7.14
C LEU A 253 8.35 12.27 -8.32
N LEU A 254 8.11 10.99 -8.04
CA LEU A 254 7.87 9.98 -9.06
C LEU A 254 6.67 10.35 -9.95
N HIS A 255 5.60 10.88 -9.35
CA HIS A 255 4.43 11.34 -10.11
C HIS A 255 4.75 12.57 -10.96
N GLN A 256 5.39 13.60 -10.38
CA GLN A 256 5.78 14.82 -11.10
C GLN A 256 6.66 14.50 -12.31
N ILE A 257 7.63 13.60 -12.16
CA ILE A 257 8.53 13.18 -13.25
C ILE A 257 7.79 12.43 -14.36
N ARG A 258 6.76 11.64 -14.02
CA ARG A 258 5.96 10.89 -15.01
C ARG A 258 4.95 11.79 -15.73
N SER A 259 4.35 12.73 -15.01
CA SER A 259 3.27 13.58 -15.53
C SER A 259 3.80 14.81 -16.27
N ASP A 260 4.87 15.44 -15.78
CA ASP A 260 5.48 16.63 -16.37
C ASP A 260 7.02 16.57 -16.22
N PRO A 261 7.71 15.84 -17.12
CA PRO A 261 9.18 15.71 -17.10
C PRO A 261 9.93 17.03 -17.31
N SER A 262 9.28 18.06 -17.85
CA SER A 262 9.89 19.36 -18.16
C SER A 262 9.95 20.31 -16.96
N ASN A 263 9.15 20.07 -15.91
CA ASN A 263 9.05 20.97 -14.76
C ASN A 263 10.19 20.74 -13.75
N THR A 264 11.39 21.13 -14.15
CA THR A 264 12.63 20.93 -13.39
C THR A 264 12.62 21.67 -12.05
N SER A 265 11.91 22.79 -11.92
CA SER A 265 11.81 23.52 -10.65
C SER A 265 11.00 22.77 -9.60
N ALA A 266 9.85 22.19 -9.98
CA ALA A 266 9.03 21.37 -9.06
C ALA A 266 9.75 20.08 -8.66
N HIS A 267 10.46 19.44 -9.60
CA HIS A 267 11.28 18.26 -9.31
C HIS A 267 12.38 18.60 -8.32
N LEU A 268 13.10 19.71 -8.56
CA LEU A 268 14.17 20.20 -7.71
C LEU A 268 13.70 20.48 -6.28
N GLU A 269 12.55 21.14 -6.14
CA GLU A 269 11.96 21.47 -4.85
C GLU A 269 11.69 20.21 -4.00
N THR A 270 11.08 19.19 -4.61
CA THR A 270 10.76 17.93 -3.93
C THR A 270 12.03 17.09 -3.70
N LEU A 271 12.94 17.07 -4.66
CA LEU A 271 14.21 16.36 -4.59
C LEU A 271 15.11 16.91 -3.47
N ALA A 272 15.14 18.22 -3.24
CA ALA A 272 15.93 18.82 -2.17
C ALA A 272 15.55 18.26 -0.79
N SER A 273 14.26 18.05 -0.53
CA SER A 273 13.79 17.42 0.72
C SER A 273 14.19 15.94 0.80
N ILE A 274 14.17 15.20 -0.32
CA ILE A 274 14.64 13.81 -0.36
C ILE A 274 16.16 13.75 -0.13
N VAL A 275 16.94 14.68 -0.67
CA VAL A 275 18.39 14.75 -0.47
C VAL A 275 18.73 15.07 0.99
N SER A 276 17.98 15.97 1.64
CA SER A 276 18.13 16.20 3.08
C SER A 276 17.90 14.90 3.88
N ALA A 277 16.92 14.10 3.48
CA ALA A 277 16.62 12.81 4.13
C ALA A 277 17.69 11.72 3.88
N LEU A 278 18.57 11.87 2.88
CA LEU A 278 19.74 10.99 2.70
C LEU A 278 20.79 11.18 3.81
N GLN A 279 20.75 12.30 4.51
CA GLN A 279 21.68 12.63 5.60
C GLN A 279 21.01 12.57 6.98
N ASP A 280 19.81 11.98 7.06
CA ASP A 280 19.08 11.80 8.33
C ASP A 280 19.86 10.92 9.30
N ASP A 281 19.67 11.13 10.61
CA ASP A 281 20.28 10.30 11.66
C ASP A 281 19.74 8.86 11.64
N SER A 282 18.47 8.67 11.26
CA SER A 282 17.84 7.36 11.13
C SER A 282 18.18 6.66 9.82
N SER A 283 18.71 5.44 9.91
CA SER A 283 18.98 4.60 8.74
C SER A 283 17.73 4.26 7.93
N GLU A 284 16.56 4.18 8.58
CA GLU A 284 15.30 3.89 7.90
C GLU A 284 14.85 5.06 7.01
N VAL A 285 15.06 6.29 7.48
CA VAL A 285 14.79 7.51 6.70
C VAL A 285 15.72 7.58 5.49
N ARG A 286 17.03 7.34 5.70
CA ARG A 286 18.02 7.30 4.60
C ARG A 286 17.69 6.24 3.55
N ARG A 287 17.33 5.01 3.97
CA ARG A 287 16.87 3.94 3.06
C ARG A 287 15.64 4.35 2.27
N ARG A 288 14.68 5.03 2.90
CA ARG A 288 13.48 5.49 2.22
C ARG A 288 13.79 6.56 1.18
N ALA A 289 14.71 7.49 1.49
CA ALA A 289 15.19 8.51 0.56
C ALA A 289 15.90 7.90 -0.66
N LEU A 290 16.77 6.90 -0.43
CA LEU A 290 17.43 6.15 -1.50
C LEU A 290 16.43 5.41 -2.39
N SER A 291 15.40 4.78 -1.81
CA SER A 291 14.34 4.13 -2.57
C SER A 291 13.57 5.12 -3.44
N ALA A 292 13.23 6.29 -2.89
CA ALA A 292 12.55 7.37 -3.61
C ALA A 292 13.39 7.86 -4.80
N LEU A 293 14.66 8.20 -4.58
CA LEU A 293 15.58 8.66 -5.62
C LEU A 293 15.78 7.59 -6.70
N LYS A 294 15.95 6.33 -6.30
CA LYS A 294 16.05 5.18 -7.22
C LYS A 294 14.79 5.04 -8.08
N ALA A 295 13.60 5.10 -7.49
CA ALA A 295 12.33 4.94 -8.21
C ALA A 295 12.15 6.04 -9.26
N SER A 296 12.46 7.29 -8.89
CA SER A 296 12.43 8.43 -9.80
C SER A 296 13.45 8.29 -10.94
N ALA A 297 14.69 7.86 -10.63
CA ALA A 297 15.70 7.60 -11.64
C ALA A 297 15.31 6.45 -12.58
N LYS A 298 14.69 5.38 -12.08
CA LYS A 298 14.13 4.31 -12.93
C LYS A 298 13.04 4.81 -13.87
N ALA A 299 12.23 5.78 -13.44
CA ALA A 299 11.15 6.33 -14.25
C ALA A 299 11.65 7.26 -15.35
N ASN A 300 12.56 8.18 -15.02
CA ASN A 300 13.19 9.05 -16.00
C ASN A 300 14.59 9.46 -15.51
N PRO A 301 15.65 8.75 -15.94
CA PRO A 301 17.01 9.04 -15.51
C PRO A 301 17.47 10.45 -15.91
N ALA A 302 17.09 10.94 -17.09
CA ALA A 302 17.51 12.25 -17.60
C ALA A 302 16.96 13.39 -16.74
N ALA A 303 15.67 13.31 -16.35
CA ALA A 303 15.03 14.29 -15.47
C ALA A 303 15.66 14.35 -14.08
N ILE A 304 16.23 13.25 -13.58
CA ILE A 304 16.99 13.24 -12.33
C ILE A 304 18.41 13.73 -12.53
N MET A 305 19.10 13.29 -13.59
CA MET A 305 20.53 13.54 -13.79
C MET A 305 20.89 15.03 -13.97
N ILE A 306 19.97 15.87 -14.42
CA ILE A 306 20.19 17.34 -14.43
C ILE A 306 20.44 17.92 -13.03
N HIS A 307 20.01 17.22 -11.97
CA HIS A 307 20.16 17.61 -10.57
C HIS A 307 21.31 16.86 -9.86
N VAL A 308 22.20 16.20 -10.61
CA VAL A 308 23.28 15.36 -10.05
C VAL A 308 24.22 16.11 -9.09
N ALA A 309 24.41 17.41 -9.30
CA ALA A 309 25.22 18.24 -8.39
C ALA A 309 24.66 18.29 -6.96
N ILE A 310 23.36 18.06 -6.78
CA ILE A 310 22.66 18.17 -5.50
C ILE A 310 22.62 16.81 -4.80
N PHE A 311 22.20 15.74 -5.49
CA PHE A 311 22.08 14.42 -4.87
C PHE A 311 23.38 13.61 -4.91
N GLY A 312 24.30 13.90 -5.85
CA GLY A 312 25.51 13.12 -6.09
C GLY A 312 26.40 12.98 -4.85
N PRO A 313 26.76 14.09 -4.16
CA PRO A 313 27.55 14.03 -2.93
C PRO A 313 26.86 13.24 -1.80
N ALA A 314 25.57 13.48 -1.56
CA ALA A 314 24.81 12.79 -0.52
C ALA A 314 24.67 11.28 -0.80
N LEU A 315 24.50 10.89 -2.06
CA LEU A 315 24.50 9.48 -2.47
C LEU A 315 25.87 8.82 -2.28
N ALA A 316 26.96 9.54 -2.57
CA ALA A 316 28.32 9.06 -2.34
C ALA A 316 28.64 8.87 -0.85
N GLU A 317 28.06 9.69 0.01
CA GLU A 317 28.12 9.50 1.46
C GLU A 317 27.37 8.23 1.88
N CYS A 318 26.16 8.01 1.36
CA CYS A 318 25.37 6.79 1.64
C CYS A 318 26.05 5.48 1.19
N LEU A 319 26.92 5.51 0.18
CA LEU A 319 27.72 4.34 -0.22
C LEU A 319 28.74 3.92 0.86
N ARG A 320 29.10 4.85 1.74
CA ARG A 320 30.03 4.65 2.86
C ARG A 320 29.30 4.60 4.21
N ASP A 321 27.98 4.47 4.19
CA ASP A 321 27.15 4.46 5.40
C ASP A 321 27.55 3.33 6.35
N VAL A 322 27.44 3.56 7.66
CA VAL A 322 27.72 2.53 8.68
C VAL A 322 26.73 1.35 8.59
N SER A 323 25.49 1.62 8.18
CA SER A 323 24.41 0.66 8.03
C SER A 323 24.53 -0.11 6.72
N THR A 324 24.73 -1.43 6.81
CA THR A 324 24.79 -2.31 5.63
C THR A 324 23.54 -2.23 4.74
N PRO A 325 22.30 -2.24 5.28
CA PRO A 325 21.10 -2.01 4.48
C PRO A 325 21.10 -0.69 3.70
N VAL A 326 21.60 0.41 4.29
CA VAL A 326 21.72 1.70 3.60
C VAL A 326 22.74 1.60 2.46
N ARG A 327 23.92 1.02 2.70
CA ARG A 327 24.94 0.85 1.65
C ARG A 327 24.41 0.05 0.45
N LEU A 328 23.72 -1.06 0.69
CA LEU A 328 23.13 -1.88 -0.39
C LEU A 328 22.05 -1.10 -1.16
N ALA A 329 21.20 -0.34 -0.47
CA ALA A 329 20.23 0.54 -1.10
C ALA A 329 20.90 1.66 -1.91
N ALA A 330 22.04 2.18 -1.44
CA ALA A 330 22.82 3.23 -2.10
C ALA A 330 23.50 2.70 -3.37
N GLU A 331 24.07 1.50 -3.34
CA GLU A 331 24.62 0.84 -4.53
C GLU A 331 23.56 0.67 -5.62
N ARG A 332 22.35 0.23 -5.22
CA ARG A 332 21.20 0.14 -6.13
C ARG A 332 20.76 1.49 -6.66
N CYS A 333 20.68 2.49 -5.80
CA CYS A 333 20.32 3.85 -6.20
C CYS A 333 21.35 4.39 -7.22
N ALA A 334 22.65 4.29 -6.91
CA ALA A 334 23.76 4.72 -7.77
C ALA A 334 23.78 4.02 -9.14
N LEU A 335 23.46 2.72 -9.19
CA LEU A 335 23.32 1.99 -10.46
C LEU A 335 22.33 2.69 -11.39
N HIS A 336 21.17 3.08 -10.86
CA HIS A 336 20.07 3.64 -11.66
C HIS A 336 20.21 5.16 -11.88
N THR A 337 20.64 5.93 -10.89
CA THR A 337 20.85 7.37 -11.04
C THR A 337 21.98 7.65 -12.01
N PHE A 338 23.16 7.07 -11.81
CA PHE A 338 24.32 7.27 -12.67
C PHE A 338 24.32 6.39 -13.93
N GLN A 339 23.31 5.53 -14.11
CA GLN A 339 23.22 4.61 -15.26
C GLN A 339 24.50 3.81 -15.52
N LEU A 340 25.11 3.27 -14.46
CA LEU A 340 26.45 2.66 -14.52
C LEU A 340 26.54 1.43 -15.43
N ASN A 341 25.40 0.78 -15.71
CA ASN A 341 25.30 -0.37 -16.61
C ASN A 341 25.13 0.00 -18.10
N LYS A 342 24.98 1.29 -18.44
CA LYS A 342 24.70 1.74 -19.82
C LYS A 342 25.92 2.22 -20.60
N GLY A 343 27.11 2.23 -20.01
CA GLY A 343 28.35 2.54 -20.74
C GLY A 343 29.51 2.98 -19.86
N THR A 344 30.72 2.92 -20.39
CA THR A 344 31.95 3.34 -19.70
C THR A 344 32.01 4.85 -19.44
N GLU A 345 31.36 5.65 -20.29
CA GLU A 345 31.25 7.11 -20.13
C GLU A 345 30.49 7.49 -18.86
N ASN A 346 29.41 6.77 -18.55
CA ASN A 346 28.65 6.95 -17.32
C ASN A 346 29.49 6.59 -16.08
N VAL A 347 30.26 5.50 -16.17
CA VAL A 347 31.21 5.09 -15.11
C VAL A 347 32.30 6.13 -14.90
N GLN A 348 32.81 6.76 -15.96
CA GLN A 348 33.78 7.85 -15.86
C GLN A 348 33.15 9.12 -15.26
N SER A 349 31.94 9.46 -15.69
CA SER A 349 31.21 10.64 -15.19
C SER A 349 30.87 10.52 -13.70
N ALA A 350 30.48 9.32 -13.25
CA ALA A 350 30.18 9.04 -11.85
C ALA A 350 31.40 9.16 -10.93
N GLN A 351 32.63 9.01 -11.46
CA GLN A 351 33.87 9.14 -10.66
C GLN A 351 34.10 10.55 -10.10
N LYS A 352 33.33 11.55 -10.56
CA LYS A 352 33.28 12.87 -9.90
C LYS A 352 32.71 12.82 -8.48
N PHE A 353 31.93 11.78 -8.16
CA PHE A 353 31.24 11.63 -6.89
C PHE A 353 31.66 10.37 -6.12
N ILE A 354 31.88 9.25 -6.82
CA ILE A 354 32.17 7.94 -6.21
C ILE A 354 33.55 7.41 -6.62
N THR A 355 34.10 6.44 -5.90
CA THR A 355 35.40 5.88 -6.27
C THR A 355 35.31 5.10 -7.59
N GLY A 356 36.40 5.07 -8.37
CA GLY A 356 36.45 4.26 -9.60
C GLY A 356 36.27 2.76 -9.35
N LEU A 357 36.67 2.27 -8.18
CA LEU A 357 36.43 0.89 -7.75
C LEU A 357 34.95 0.63 -7.51
N ASP A 358 34.26 1.52 -6.78
CA ASP A 358 32.82 1.43 -6.54
C ASP A 358 32.03 1.50 -7.84
N ALA A 359 32.35 2.47 -8.71
CA ALA A 359 31.65 2.63 -9.99
C ALA A 359 31.72 1.35 -10.84
N ARG A 360 32.92 0.74 -10.95
CA ARG A 360 33.12 -0.51 -11.71
C ARG A 360 32.47 -1.73 -11.05
N ARG A 361 32.46 -1.79 -9.72
CA ARG A 361 31.81 -2.86 -8.95
C ARG A 361 30.30 -2.80 -9.11
N ILE A 362 29.70 -1.62 -8.92
CA ILE A 362 28.26 -1.40 -9.01
C ILE A 362 27.75 -1.60 -10.45
N ALA A 363 28.52 -1.19 -11.47
CA ALA A 363 28.17 -1.39 -12.88
C ALA A 363 27.94 -2.87 -13.27
N LYS A 364 28.49 -3.82 -12.50
CA LYS A 364 28.32 -5.27 -12.72
C LYS A 364 27.08 -5.87 -12.03
N LEU A 365 26.35 -5.09 -11.23
CA LEU A 365 25.16 -5.58 -10.57
C LEU A 365 24.04 -5.88 -11.60
N PRO A 366 23.26 -6.95 -11.43
CA PRO A 366 22.14 -7.22 -12.33
C PRO A 366 21.07 -6.13 -12.22
N GLU A 367 20.60 -5.62 -13.36
CA GLU A 367 19.64 -4.51 -13.45
C GLU A 367 18.30 -4.81 -12.74
N ASN A 368 17.90 -6.09 -12.71
CA ASN A 368 16.58 -6.54 -12.25
C ASN A 368 16.58 -7.36 -10.95
N SER A 369 17.70 -7.52 -10.24
CA SER A 369 17.71 -8.32 -9.00
C SER A 369 17.12 -7.60 -7.77
N ASP A 370 16.27 -6.60 -8.00
CA ASP A 370 15.56 -5.87 -6.96
C ASP A 370 14.39 -6.72 -6.45
N VAL A 371 14.57 -7.40 -5.32
CA VAL A 371 13.44 -7.70 -4.44
C VAL A 371 13.12 -6.37 -3.76
N SER A 372 12.17 -5.60 -4.30
CA SER A 372 11.76 -4.34 -3.68
C SER A 372 11.22 -4.61 -2.28
N GLU A 373 11.82 -4.00 -1.26
CA GLU A 373 11.39 -4.12 0.14
C GLU A 373 10.01 -3.50 0.43
N ASP A 374 9.40 -2.81 -0.54
CA ASP A 374 7.97 -2.54 -0.50
C ASP A 374 7.22 -3.81 -0.94
N SER A 375 7.12 -4.80 -0.04
CA SER A 375 6.16 -5.91 -0.15
C SER A 375 4.69 -5.44 -0.17
N GLU A 376 4.47 -4.13 0.00
CA GLU A 376 3.19 -3.49 -0.32
C GLU A 376 3.00 -3.19 -1.82
N ASP A 377 4.06 -3.10 -2.63
CA ASP A 377 4.03 -2.72 -4.05
C ASP A 377 3.76 -3.92 -4.99
N GLU A 378 4.20 -5.13 -4.65
CA GLU A 378 3.90 -6.33 -5.46
C GLU A 378 2.43 -6.79 -5.40
N LEU A 379 1.62 -6.22 -4.51
CA LEU A 379 0.20 -6.53 -4.39
C LEU A 379 -0.70 -5.49 -5.09
N ALA A 380 -0.13 -4.49 -5.76
CA ALA A 380 -0.90 -3.45 -6.46
C ALA A 380 -1.37 -3.85 -7.87
N SER A 381 -0.84 -4.94 -8.42
CA SER A 381 -1.25 -5.50 -9.71
C SER A 381 -1.64 -6.97 -9.54
N GLY A 382 -2.94 -7.22 -9.32
CA GLY A 382 -3.51 -8.56 -9.19
C GLY A 382 -4.96 -8.53 -8.77
#